data_AF-A0A925N0F6-F1
#
_entry.id   AF-A0A925N0F6-F1
#
_cell.length_a   1.000
_cell.length_b   1.000
_cell.length_c   1.000
_cell.angle_alpha   90.00
_cell.angle_beta   90.00
_cell.angle_gamma   90.00
#
_symmetry.space_group_name_H-M   'P 1'
#
loop_
_entity.id
_entity.type
_entity.pdbx_description
1 polymer ?
#
loop_
_entity_poly.entity_id
_entity_poly.type
_entity_poly.pdbx_seq_one_letter_code
_entity_poly.pdbx_strand_id
1 'polypeptide(L)' 'MSLLAFGPAAARAFPNWAMAWLGSEARGAARFGDIAQGSGFDPSRMSADALFETLQRLALEEEKSAAA' A
#
# COMPACT_ATOMS: atom_id res chain seq x y z
N MET A 1 11.31 -2.18 -14.59
CA MET A 1 11.14 -2.92 -13.32
C MET A 1 12.11 -2.33 -12.33
N SER A 2 11.62 -1.69 -11.28
CA SER A 2 12.46 -1.12 -10.22
C SER A 2 12.19 -1.89 -8.94
N LEU A 3 13.25 -2.34 -8.26
CA LEU A 3 13.15 -2.92 -6.93
C LEU A 3 13.17 -1.77 -5.92
N LEU A 4 12.10 -1.62 -5.13
CA LEU A 4 11.97 -0.51 -4.17
C LEU A 4 12.69 -0.80 -2.86
N ALA A 5 12.49 -2.00 -2.29
CA ALA A 5 13.20 -2.49 -1.12
C ALA A 5 13.12 -4.02 -1.04
N PHE A 6 14.13 -4.64 -0.47
CA PHE A 6 14.16 -6.07 -0.17
C PHE A 6 15.01 -6.33 1.07
N GLY A 7 14.43 -7.01 2.05
CA GLY A 7 15.10 -7.30 3.32
C GLY A 7 14.25 -8.20 4.22
N PRO A 8 14.82 -8.65 5.36
CA PRO A 8 14.08 -9.46 6.32
C PRO A 8 12.93 -8.66 6.96
N ALA A 9 11.75 -9.24 6.98
CA ALA A 9 10.59 -8.69 7.69
C ALA A 9 10.45 -9.38 9.06
N ALA A 10 10.29 -8.60 10.13
CA ALA A 10 10.11 -9.13 11.48
C ALA A 10 8.78 -9.89 11.67
N ALA A 11 7.75 -9.52 10.90
CA ALA A 11 6.44 -10.16 10.89
C ALA A 11 5.75 -9.96 9.53
N ARG A 12 4.67 -10.71 9.27
CA ARG A 12 3.80 -10.48 8.11
C ARG A 12 3.04 -9.16 8.30
N ALA A 13 3.26 -8.21 7.40
CA ALA A 13 2.54 -6.94 7.42
C ALA A 13 1.10 -7.03 6.92
N PHE A 14 0.78 -8.06 6.12
CA PHE A 14 -0.57 -8.37 5.62
C PHE A 14 -0.90 -9.82 6.01
N PRO A 15 -1.26 -10.09 7.27
CA PRO A 15 -1.44 -11.46 7.76
C PRO A 15 -2.71 -12.15 7.21
N ASN A 16 -3.75 -11.38 6.92
CA ASN A 16 -5.07 -11.91 6.55
C ASN A 16 -5.22 -12.15 5.04
N TRP A 17 -4.26 -11.70 4.23
CA TRP A 17 -4.36 -11.73 2.78
C TRP A 17 -3.21 -12.49 2.15
N ALA A 18 -3.55 -13.47 1.31
CA ALA A 18 -2.58 -14.09 0.43
C ALA A 18 -2.20 -13.14 -0.73
N MET A 19 -3.19 -12.40 -1.24
CA MET A 19 -3.03 -11.32 -2.22
C MET A 19 -4.25 -10.40 -2.11
N ALA A 20 -4.04 -9.09 -2.00
CA ALA A 20 -5.11 -8.12 -1.89
C ALA A 20 -5.23 -7.28 -3.16
N TRP A 21 -6.47 -7.02 -3.58
CA TRP A 21 -6.81 -6.02 -4.57
C TRP A 21 -7.49 -4.86 -3.86
N LEU A 22 -6.81 -3.72 -3.79
CA LEU A 22 -7.27 -2.53 -3.07
C LEU A 22 -7.65 -1.43 -4.07
N GLY A 23 -8.64 -0.61 -3.73
CA GLY A 23 -9.07 0.50 -4.58
C GLY A 23 -10.21 0.18 -5.55
N SER A 24 -10.96 -0.91 -5.31
CA SER A 24 -12.24 -1.14 -6.00
C SER A 24 -13.31 -0.09 -5.63
N GLU A 25 -13.21 0.52 -4.45
CA GLU A 25 -14.05 1.64 -4.06
C GLU A 25 -13.48 2.97 -4.55
N ALA A 26 -14.34 3.88 -5.04
CA ALA A 26 -13.96 5.19 -5.57
C ALA A 26 -13.14 6.03 -4.57
N ARG A 27 -13.35 5.83 -3.27
CA ARG A 27 -12.62 6.51 -2.19
C ARG A 27 -11.18 6.00 -2.04
N GLY A 28 -10.95 4.71 -2.31
CA GLY A 28 -9.62 4.12 -2.43
C GLY A 28 -8.91 4.64 -3.67
N ALA A 29 -9.58 4.62 -4.83
CA ALA A 29 -8.99 5.06 -6.11
C ALA A 29 -8.43 6.49 -6.08
N ALA A 30 -9.11 7.43 -5.42
CA ALA A 30 -8.59 8.80 -5.24
C ALA A 30 -7.31 8.82 -4.38
N ARG A 31 -7.29 8.11 -3.25
CA ARG A 31 -6.13 8.06 -2.35
C ARG A 31 -4.93 7.32 -2.95
N PHE A 32 -5.15 6.20 -3.65
CA PHE A 32 -4.10 5.50 -4.38
C PHE A 32 -3.60 6.33 -5.58
N GLY A 33 -4.50 7.07 -6.22
CA GLY A 33 -4.19 8.02 -7.28
C GLY A 33 -3.24 9.13 -6.83
N ASP A 34 -3.49 9.72 -5.65
CA ASP A 34 -2.62 10.77 -5.09
C ASP A 34 -1.21 10.23 -4.78
N ILE A 35 -1.09 8.98 -4.32
CA ILE A 35 0.21 8.32 -4.09
C ILE A 35 0.93 8.10 -5.43
N ALA A 36 0.22 7.59 -6.44
CA ALA A 36 0.78 7.37 -7.76
C ALA A 36 1.20 8.68 -8.43
N GLN A 37 0.42 9.76 -8.28
CA GLN A 37 0.72 11.08 -8.84
C GLN A 37 1.86 11.77 -8.10
N GLY A 38 1.90 11.70 -6.76
CA GLY A 38 2.91 12.33 -5.93
C GLY A 38 4.26 11.62 -5.96
N SER A 39 4.27 10.29 -6.00
CA SER A 39 5.51 9.50 -5.98
C SER A 39 5.94 9.01 -7.36
N GLY A 40 5.01 8.78 -8.30
CA GLY A 40 5.29 8.01 -9.52
C GLY A 40 5.79 6.58 -9.26
N PHE A 41 5.69 6.10 -8.01
CA PHE A 41 6.42 4.94 -7.50
C PHE A 41 7.94 5.04 -7.69
N ASP A 42 8.47 6.25 -7.75
CA ASP A 42 9.89 6.53 -7.85
C ASP A 42 10.51 6.61 -6.44
N PRO A 43 11.45 5.72 -6.10
CA PRO A 43 12.11 5.73 -4.79
C PRO A 43 12.91 7.02 -4.51
N SER A 44 13.23 7.82 -5.53
CA SER A 44 13.85 9.15 -5.39
C SER A 44 12.86 10.24 -4.95
N ARG A 45 11.57 10.01 -5.16
CA ARG A 45 10.47 10.94 -4.81
C ARG A 45 9.70 10.50 -3.57
N MET A 46 9.71 9.21 -3.25
CA MET A 46 9.10 8.66 -2.05
C MET A 46 9.83 7.39 -1.62
N SER A 47 10.24 7.29 -0.35
CA SER A 47 10.96 6.11 0.13
C SER A 47 10.09 4.85 0.08
N ALA A 48 10.74 3.70 -0.07
CA ALA A 48 10.07 2.40 -0.05
C ALA A 48 9.29 2.17 1.26
N ASP A 49 9.83 2.64 2.38
CA ASP A 49 9.16 2.54 3.69
C ASP A 49 7.89 3.39 3.75
N ALA A 50 7.92 4.63 3.27
CA ALA A 50 6.75 5.49 3.22
C ALA A 50 5.65 4.92 2.30
N LEU A 51 6.05 4.32 1.17
CA LEU A 51 5.11 3.59 0.30
C LEU A 51 4.50 2.40 1.05
N PHE A 52 5.32 1.62 1.72
CA PHE A 52 4.91 0.43 2.45
C PHE A 52 3.93 0.76 3.59
N GLU A 53 4.25 1.76 4.43
CA GLU A 53 3.36 2.23 5.51
C GLU A 53 2.02 2.71 4.96
N THR A 54 2.05 3.43 3.83
CA THR A 54 0.82 3.94 3.22
C THR A 54 -0.07 2.82 2.69
N LEU A 55 0.52 1.82 2.01
CA LEU A 55 -0.20 0.63 1.55
C LEU A 55 -0.75 -0.18 2.72
N GLN A 56 0.05 -0.36 3.78
CA GLN A 56 -0.37 -1.05 5.00
C GLN A 56 -1.56 -0.36 5.66
N ARG A 57 -1.54 0.97 5.76
CA ARG A 57 -2.66 1.72 6.34
C ARG A 57 -3.94 1.55 5.51
N LEU A 58 -3.84 1.69 4.19
CA LEU A 58 -5.00 1.56 3.30
C LEU A 58 -5.59 0.14 3.32
N ALA A 59 -4.72 -0.86 3.36
CA ALA A 59 -5.09 -2.25 3.57
C ALA A 59 -5.92 -2.45 4.85
N LEU A 60 -5.39 -1.99 6.00
CA LEU A 60 -6.08 -2.13 7.29
C LEU A 60 -7.41 -1.35 7.35
N GLU A 61 -7.52 -0.23 6.64
CA GLU A 61 -8.77 0.52 6.51
C GLU A 61 -9.81 -0.27 5.71
N GLU A 62 -9.42 -0.89 4.59
CA GLU A 62 -10.30 -1.74 3.77
C GLU A 62 -10.73 -3.01 4.52
N GLU A 63 -9.82 -3.66 5.30
CA GLU A 63 -10.18 -4.79 6.16
C GLU A 63 -11.29 -4.41 7.16
N LYS A 64 -11.18 -3.23 7.78
CA LYS A 64 -12.19 -2.75 8.73
C LYS A 64 -13.54 -2.49 8.08
N SER A 65 -13.54 -1.96 6.85
CA SER A 65 -14.77 -1.77 6.07
C SER A 65 -15.40 -3.10 5.63
N ALA A 66 -14.59 -4.09 5.24
CA ALA A 66 -15.07 -5.39 4.79
C ALA A 66 -15.57 -6.30 5.94
N ALA A 67 -15.14 -6.03 7.17
CA ALA A 67 -15.54 -6.78 8.37
C ALA A 67 -16.76 -6.18 9.10
N ALA A 68 -17.27 -5.03 8.64
CA ALA A 68 -18.44 -4.32 9.20
C ALA A 68 -19.72 -4.62 8.41
#